data_AF-D5ADM8-F1
#
_entry.id   AF-D5ADM8-F1
#
_cell.length_a   1.000
_cell.length_b   1.000
_cell.length_c   1.000
_cell.angle_alpha   90.00
_cell.angle_beta   90.00
_cell.angle_gamma   90.00
#
_symmetry.space_group_name_H-M   'P 1'
#
loop_
_entity.id
_entity.type
_entity.pdbx_description
1 polymer ?
#
loop_
_entity_poly.entity_id
_entity_poly.type
_entity_poly.pdbx_seq_one_letter_code
_entity_poly.pdbx_strand_id
1 'polypeptide(L)'
;MAGIPEDAGSAFDTLKADRSVWLMKCPLVIGQAWKEISDSGQPLAKITVSVDPCKADDQPIEAKVEDPTAPSATRRKVERQQMSSSRSQTQSTHRIKSEFMMEVAANGSVTAPKSYSLNMSTEIIPMYIFSETSEGKVAVDGKVEHKFDMKPHTKNIDDYRRLCRERTNKSNFKARQVQVIDNDRGGYNPMQGMMDFSTILSKDKKGSAAPVKAQEMKRTRMDRGELENILFKLFERQSNWTLKQLVTETDQPQQFIKEILNDLGLYNKRGTNQGTYELKPEYKKSTEDMEAE
;
A
#
# COMPACT_ATOMS: atom_id res chain seq x y z
N MET A 1 23.13 58.22 -6.22
CA MET A 1 22.50 57.53 -5.08
C MET A 1 21.73 56.36 -5.66
N ALA A 2 22.42 55.24 -5.84
CA ALA A 2 21.84 54.05 -6.46
C ALA A 2 20.91 53.39 -5.43
N GLY A 3 19.65 53.19 -5.80
CA GLY A 3 18.67 52.49 -4.98
C GLY A 3 19.15 51.07 -4.70
N ILE A 4 19.14 50.72 -3.42
CA ILE A 4 19.37 49.36 -2.93
C ILE A 4 18.22 48.50 -3.47
N PRO A 5 18.47 47.36 -4.14
CA PRO A 5 17.41 46.44 -4.48
C PRO A 5 16.86 45.88 -3.17
N GLU A 6 15.58 46.12 -2.89
CA GLU A 6 14.89 45.42 -1.80
C GLU A 6 14.99 43.93 -2.06
N ASP A 7 15.63 43.25 -1.11
CA ASP A 7 15.74 41.82 -1.04
C ASP A 7 14.32 41.26 -0.85
N ALA A 8 13.67 40.90 -1.97
CA ALA A 8 12.35 40.28 -2.01
C ALA A 8 12.46 38.81 -1.54
N GLY A 9 12.98 38.59 -0.34
CA GLY A 9 12.66 37.39 0.42
C GLY A 9 11.15 37.37 0.62
N SER A 10 10.51 36.28 0.18
CA SER A 10 9.06 36.07 0.14
C SER A 10 8.33 36.72 1.33
N ALA A 11 7.81 37.93 1.14
CA ALA A 11 7.08 38.62 2.19
C ALA A 11 5.78 37.87 2.46
N PHE A 12 5.61 37.43 3.70
CA PHE A 12 4.43 36.70 4.15
C PHE A 12 3.25 37.67 4.30
N ASP A 13 2.21 37.50 3.49
CA ASP A 13 1.05 38.40 3.48
C ASP A 13 0.12 38.09 4.67
N THR A 14 -0.17 39.09 5.49
CA THR A 14 -1.01 38.99 6.70
C THR A 14 -2.29 39.84 6.62
N LEU A 15 -2.57 40.46 5.48
CA LEU A 15 -3.65 41.45 5.34
C LEU A 15 -5.04 40.90 5.67
N LYS A 16 -5.27 39.59 5.53
CA LYS A 16 -6.56 38.95 5.84
C LYS A 16 -6.55 38.18 7.15
N ALA A 17 -5.55 38.36 8.03
CA ALA A 17 -5.44 37.61 9.28
C ALA A 17 -6.69 37.74 10.18
N ASP A 18 -7.34 38.91 10.18
CA ASP A 18 -8.54 39.18 10.98
C ASP A 18 -9.85 38.76 10.30
N ARG A 19 -9.81 38.21 9.08
CA ARG A 19 -10.99 37.75 8.37
C ARG A 19 -11.57 36.51 9.05
N SER A 20 -12.80 36.59 9.55
CA SER A 20 -13.54 35.42 10.02
C SER A 20 -13.90 34.48 8.86
N VAL A 21 -13.58 33.20 9.02
CA VAL A 21 -13.93 32.14 8.08
C VAL A 21 -14.58 30.97 8.81
N TRP A 22 -15.45 30.25 8.10
CA TRP A 22 -16.10 29.05 8.63
C TRP A 22 -15.45 27.80 8.05
N LEU A 23 -15.17 26.84 8.93
CA LEU A 23 -14.66 25.54 8.55
C LEU A 23 -15.79 24.52 8.57
N MET A 24 -15.96 23.76 7.49
CA MET A 24 -16.99 22.72 7.44
C MET A 24 -16.38 21.38 7.05
N LYS A 25 -16.61 20.36 7.87
CA LYS A 25 -16.29 18.97 7.55
C LYS A 25 -17.37 18.40 6.64
N CYS A 26 -16.97 18.01 5.43
CA CYS A 26 -17.86 17.54 4.39
C CYS A 26 -17.69 16.03 4.13
N PRO A 27 -18.77 15.21 4.13
CA PRO A 27 -18.75 13.86 3.59
C PRO A 27 -18.14 13.77 2.17
N LEU A 28 -17.29 12.76 1.94
CA LEU A 28 -16.57 12.56 0.67
C LEU A 28 -17.48 12.54 -0.57
N VAL A 29 -18.68 11.96 -0.42
CA VAL A 29 -19.64 11.87 -1.54
C VAL A 29 -20.08 13.25 -2.03
N ILE A 30 -20.20 14.22 -1.12
CA ILE A 30 -20.51 15.61 -1.50
C ILE A 30 -19.29 16.29 -2.09
N GLY A 31 -18.11 16.13 -1.47
CA GLY A 31 -16.88 16.70 -2.01
C GLY A 31 -16.60 16.26 -3.46
N GLN A 32 -16.89 14.99 -3.78
CA GLN A 32 -16.83 14.47 -5.15
C GLN A 32 -17.87 15.12 -6.06
N ALA A 33 -19.13 15.17 -5.63
CA ALA A 33 -20.21 15.78 -6.41
C ALA A 33 -19.96 17.26 -6.72
N TRP A 34 -19.43 18.05 -5.77
CA TRP A 34 -19.11 19.45 -6.00
C TRP A 34 -17.93 19.65 -6.96
N LYS A 35 -16.98 18.73 -6.97
CA LYS A 35 -15.87 18.76 -7.93
C LYS A 35 -16.33 18.51 -9.37
N GLU A 36 -17.41 17.74 -9.55
CA GLU A 36 -18.02 17.53 -10.87
C GLU A 36 -18.80 18.76 -11.34
N ILE A 37 -19.41 19.51 -10.41
CA ILE A 37 -20.27 20.67 -10.72
C ILE A 37 -19.46 21.97 -10.84
N SER A 38 -18.27 22.06 -10.24
CA SER A 38 -17.48 23.30 -10.16
C SER A 38 -17.16 23.95 -11.49
N ASP A 39 -17.12 23.19 -12.58
CA ASP A 39 -16.84 23.71 -13.93
C ASP A 39 -18.03 24.44 -14.56
N SER A 40 -19.23 24.26 -14.01
CA SER A 40 -20.48 24.82 -14.58
C SER A 40 -20.85 26.21 -14.04
N GLY A 41 -20.17 26.69 -13.00
CA GLY A 41 -20.51 27.96 -12.32
C GLY A 41 -21.88 28.00 -11.63
N GLN A 42 -22.58 26.86 -11.55
CA GLN A 42 -23.90 26.76 -10.93
C GLN A 42 -23.82 26.78 -9.39
N PRO A 43 -24.87 27.26 -8.69
CA PRO A 43 -24.93 27.21 -7.24
C PRO A 43 -24.88 25.76 -6.73
N LEU A 44 -23.90 25.45 -5.88
CA LEU A 44 -23.65 24.10 -5.38
C LEU A 44 -24.65 23.64 -4.31
N ALA A 45 -25.11 24.57 -3.46
CA ALA A 45 -25.99 24.28 -2.34
C ALA A 45 -26.64 25.54 -1.76
N LYS A 46 -27.72 25.33 -1.01
CA LYS A 46 -28.43 26.35 -0.23
C LYS A 46 -28.28 26.05 1.25
N ILE A 47 -27.78 27.01 2.02
CA ILE A 47 -27.72 26.93 3.49
C ILE A 47 -28.88 27.73 4.06
N THR A 48 -29.69 27.08 4.90
CA THR A 48 -30.81 27.67 5.62
C THR A 48 -30.48 27.69 7.11
N VAL A 49 -30.60 28.85 7.74
CA VAL A 49 -30.41 29.03 9.18
C VAL A 49 -31.77 29.31 9.81
N SER A 50 -32.21 28.44 10.70
CA SER A 50 -33.40 28.65 11.51
C SER A 50 -33.00 28.96 12.94
N VAL A 51 -33.42 30.13 13.41
CA VAL A 51 -33.14 30.63 14.75
C VAL A 51 -34.45 30.61 15.52
N ASP A 52 -34.55 29.79 16.55
CA ASP A 52 -35.74 29.71 17.40
C ASP A 52 -35.46 30.43 18.74
N PRO A 53 -35.93 31.67 18.93
CA PRO A 53 -35.64 32.45 20.13
C PRO A 53 -36.23 31.85 21.41
N CYS A 54 -37.16 30.89 21.29
CA CYS A 54 -37.82 30.25 22.43
C CYS A 54 -37.11 28.97 22.91
N LYS A 55 -36.08 28.49 22.21
CA LYS A 55 -35.33 27.28 22.59
C LYS A 55 -33.95 27.65 23.12
N ALA A 56 -33.77 27.53 24.43
CA ALA A 56 -32.46 27.54 25.07
C ALA A 56 -31.73 26.22 24.82
N ASP A 57 -30.40 26.28 24.68
CA ASP A 57 -29.53 25.14 24.38
C ASP A 57 -29.27 24.27 25.62
N ASP A 58 -30.34 23.70 26.18
CA ASP A 58 -30.24 22.75 27.30
C ASP A 58 -30.39 21.32 26.78
N GLN A 59 -29.30 20.67 26.33
CA GLN A 59 -29.15 19.19 26.38
C GLN A 59 -27.68 18.77 26.21
N PRO A 60 -27.13 17.89 27.08
CA PRO A 60 -25.97 17.09 26.73
C PRO A 60 -26.36 16.09 25.63
N ILE A 61 -25.51 15.95 24.62
CA ILE A 61 -25.72 15.04 23.49
C ILE A 61 -25.64 13.59 24.01
N GLU A 62 -26.75 13.03 24.49
CA GLU A 62 -26.87 11.59 24.62
C GLU A 62 -26.94 11.01 23.20
N ALA A 63 -25.81 10.43 22.77
CA ALA A 63 -25.78 9.56 21.61
C ALA A 63 -26.68 8.35 21.91
N LYS A 64 -27.95 8.44 21.50
CA LYS A 64 -28.85 7.30 21.44
C LYS A 64 -28.38 6.37 20.33
N VAL A 65 -27.35 5.58 20.64
CA VAL A 65 -26.98 4.39 19.87
C VAL A 65 -27.90 3.27 20.36
N GLU A 66 -29.07 3.15 19.74
CA GLU A 66 -29.89 1.95 19.88
C GLU A 66 -29.25 0.85 19.01
N ASP A 67 -28.47 -0.02 19.64
CA ASP A 67 -28.02 -1.30 19.08
C ASP A 67 -29.22 -2.26 18.95
N PRO A 68 -29.57 -2.77 17.75
CA PRO A 68 -30.65 -3.72 17.62
C PRO A 68 -30.10 -5.13 17.32
N THR A 69 -29.39 -5.78 18.25
CA THR A 69 -29.20 -7.25 18.18
C THR A 69 -28.78 -7.85 19.53
N ALA A 70 -29.74 -8.34 20.34
CA ALA A 70 -29.63 -9.58 21.12
C ALA A 70 -30.96 -9.90 21.85
N PRO A 71 -31.37 -11.18 21.94
CA PRO A 71 -32.65 -11.58 22.49
C PRO A 71 -32.65 -11.66 24.03
N SER A 72 -33.84 -11.41 24.58
CA SER A 72 -34.21 -11.44 25.99
C SER A 72 -33.79 -12.70 26.75
N ALA A 73 -33.17 -12.53 27.92
CA ALA A 73 -33.28 -13.46 29.02
C ALA A 73 -33.17 -12.74 30.38
N THR A 74 -34.23 -12.88 31.16
CA THR A 74 -34.49 -12.37 32.50
C THR A 74 -33.47 -12.84 33.53
N ARG A 75 -32.87 -11.94 34.33
CA ARG A 75 -32.62 -12.21 35.77
C ARG A 75 -32.34 -10.94 36.58
N ARG A 76 -33.16 -10.77 37.64
CA ARG A 76 -33.03 -9.75 38.69
C ARG A 76 -31.68 -9.84 39.40
N LYS A 77 -31.03 -8.70 39.64
CA LYS A 77 -30.28 -8.47 40.88
C LYS A 77 -30.25 -6.98 41.24
N VAL A 78 -30.71 -6.69 42.45
CA VAL A 78 -30.67 -5.42 43.15
C VAL A 78 -29.27 -5.25 43.72
N GLU A 79 -28.59 -4.13 43.46
CA GLU A 79 -27.38 -3.74 44.20
C GLU A 79 -27.14 -2.22 44.10
N ARG A 80 -27.55 -1.52 45.17
CA ARG A 80 -26.89 -0.42 45.88
C ARG A 80 -26.35 0.82 45.11
N GLN A 81 -27.03 1.92 45.35
CA GLN A 81 -26.57 3.31 45.15
C GLN A 81 -25.30 3.61 45.94
N GLN A 82 -24.32 4.25 45.29
CA GLN A 82 -23.44 5.21 45.93
C GLN A 82 -23.46 6.52 45.13
N MET A 83 -23.96 7.56 45.80
CA MET A 83 -23.93 8.94 45.36
C MET A 83 -22.51 9.48 45.57
N SER A 84 -21.89 9.99 44.50
CA SER A 84 -20.78 10.95 44.62
C SER A 84 -21.06 12.12 43.69
N SER A 85 -21.55 13.20 44.30
CA SER A 85 -21.82 14.49 43.70
C SER A 85 -20.50 15.22 43.40
N SER A 86 -20.13 15.30 42.13
CA SER A 86 -19.18 16.31 41.65
C SER A 86 -19.96 17.37 40.88
N ARG A 87 -20.34 18.43 41.61
CA ARG A 87 -20.97 19.64 41.10
C ARG A 87 -19.93 20.45 40.32
N SER A 88 -19.86 20.25 39.01
CA SER A 88 -19.17 21.18 38.12
C SER A 88 -20.14 22.30 37.77
N GLN A 89 -19.96 23.48 38.34
CA GLN A 89 -20.68 24.68 37.93
C GLN A 89 -20.23 25.07 36.52
N THR A 90 -21.05 24.83 35.51
CA THR A 90 -20.90 25.44 34.19
C THR A 90 -21.82 26.65 34.12
N GLN A 91 -21.23 27.83 33.92
CA GLN A 91 -21.97 29.06 33.69
C GLN A 91 -22.70 28.93 32.35
N SER A 92 -24.03 28.86 32.40
CA SER A 92 -24.91 28.83 31.23
C SER A 92 -24.91 30.22 30.59
N THR A 93 -24.16 30.40 29.51
CA THR A 93 -24.42 31.50 28.59
C THR A 93 -25.59 31.09 27.72
N HIS A 94 -26.76 31.69 27.93
CA HIS A 94 -27.93 31.50 27.07
C HIS A 94 -27.57 31.89 25.62
N ARG A 95 -27.22 30.89 24.80
CA ARG A 95 -27.11 31.05 23.35
C ARG A 95 -28.42 30.57 22.73
N ILE A 96 -28.98 31.40 21.86
CA ILE A 96 -30.15 31.04 21.05
C ILE A 96 -29.74 29.84 20.20
N LYS A 97 -30.55 28.77 20.22
CA LYS A 97 -30.28 27.59 19.41
C LYS A 97 -30.50 27.90 17.94
N SER A 98 -29.41 27.93 17.19
CA SER A 98 -29.43 28.07 15.73
C SER A 98 -29.32 26.68 15.10
N GLU A 99 -30.31 26.30 14.31
CA GLU A 99 -30.30 25.09 13.51
C GLU A 99 -29.87 25.42 12.07
N PHE A 100 -28.84 24.75 11.59
CA PHE A 100 -28.28 24.96 10.26
C PHE A 100 -28.59 23.75 9.40
N MET A 101 -29.21 23.98 8.24
CA MET A 101 -29.53 22.95 7.26
C MET A 101 -28.95 23.32 5.91
N MET A 102 -28.41 22.33 5.21
CA MET A 102 -27.85 22.48 3.87
C MET A 102 -28.60 21.57 2.90
N GLU A 103 -29.03 22.14 1.80
CA GLU A 103 -29.63 21.42 0.68
C GLU A 103 -28.68 21.47 -0.51
N VAL A 104 -28.25 20.31 -0.99
CA VAL A 104 -27.30 20.17 -2.10
C VAL A 104 -28.06 20.17 -3.42
N ALA A 105 -27.57 20.93 -4.41
CA ALA A 105 -28.18 20.98 -5.74
C ALA A 105 -28.12 19.58 -6.41
N ALA A 106 -29.28 19.08 -6.84
CA ALA A 106 -29.46 17.72 -7.34
C ALA A 106 -29.12 17.57 -8.84
N ASN A 107 -27.99 18.11 -9.27
CA ASN A 107 -27.64 18.21 -10.69
C ASN A 107 -26.61 17.17 -11.16
N GLY A 108 -26.17 16.27 -10.27
CA GLY A 108 -25.23 15.19 -10.59
C GLY A 108 -25.88 13.80 -10.45
N SER A 109 -25.39 12.82 -11.20
CA SER A 109 -25.80 11.40 -11.18
C SER A 109 -25.57 10.67 -9.84
N VAL A 110 -25.08 11.39 -8.83
CA VAL A 110 -24.73 10.86 -7.53
C VAL A 110 -26.01 10.68 -6.72
N THR A 111 -26.29 9.45 -6.30
CA THR A 111 -27.32 9.11 -5.29
C THR A 111 -26.87 9.60 -3.91
N ALA A 112 -26.55 10.88 -3.79
CA ALA A 112 -26.23 11.54 -2.54
C ALA A 112 -27.53 12.02 -1.90
N PRO A 113 -27.67 11.89 -0.57
CA PRO A 113 -28.76 12.55 0.15
C PRO A 113 -28.79 14.04 -0.22
N LYS A 114 -29.98 14.61 -0.37
CA LYS A 114 -30.14 16.02 -0.76
C LYS A 114 -30.04 16.99 0.43
N SER A 115 -30.32 16.53 1.64
CA SER A 115 -30.42 17.38 2.83
C SER A 115 -29.45 16.93 3.93
N TYR A 116 -28.77 17.91 4.54
CA TYR A 116 -27.81 17.71 5.61
C TYR A 116 -28.05 18.72 6.74
N SER A 117 -27.85 18.29 7.97
CA SER A 117 -27.75 19.18 9.13
C SER A 117 -26.29 19.54 9.38
N LEU A 118 -26.02 20.82 9.66
CA LEU A 118 -24.70 21.29 10.04
C LEU A 118 -24.66 21.46 11.56
N ASN A 119 -23.82 20.66 12.22
CA ASN A 119 -23.64 20.73 13.66
C ASN A 119 -22.44 21.61 13.98
N MET A 120 -22.66 22.71 14.73
CA MET A 120 -21.57 23.57 15.16
C MET A 120 -20.82 22.94 16.34
N SER A 121 -19.48 22.90 16.28
CA SER A 121 -18.66 22.44 17.40
C SER A 121 -18.48 23.54 18.44
N THR A 122 -18.57 23.19 19.72
CA THR A 122 -18.39 24.10 20.86
C THR A 122 -16.92 24.29 21.24
N GLU A 123 -16.07 23.31 20.94
CA GLU A 123 -14.64 23.31 21.24
C GLU A 123 -13.83 23.71 19.99
N ILE A 124 -13.49 24.99 19.89
CA ILE A 124 -12.72 25.52 18.76
C ILE A 124 -11.30 25.83 19.21
N ILE A 125 -10.35 25.05 18.71
CA ILE A 125 -8.93 25.38 18.78
C ILE A 125 -8.70 26.54 17.79
N PRO A 126 -7.97 27.61 18.17
CA PRO A 126 -7.63 28.68 17.23
C PRO A 126 -6.93 28.12 15.99
N MET A 127 -7.53 28.32 14.82
CA MET A 127 -7.01 27.88 13.53
C MET A 127 -6.94 29.06 12.57
N TYR A 128 -5.86 29.11 11.79
CA TYR A 128 -5.67 30.06 10.70
C TYR A 128 -5.59 29.32 9.38
N ILE A 129 -6.12 29.92 8.31
CA ILE A 129 -6.02 29.40 6.95
C ILE A 129 -4.87 30.11 6.26
N PHE A 130 -4.00 29.34 5.63
CA PHE A 130 -2.94 29.85 4.77
C PHE A 130 -3.20 29.40 3.34
N SER A 131 -2.92 30.26 2.38
CA SER A 131 -2.86 29.90 0.97
C SER A 131 -1.46 30.09 0.44
N GLU A 132 -1.11 29.21 -0.50
CA GLU A 132 0.14 29.29 -1.25
C GLU A 132 -0.23 29.38 -2.72
N THR A 133 0.28 30.40 -3.40
CA THR A 133 0.10 30.54 -4.85
C THR A 133 1.09 29.67 -5.60
N SER A 134 0.83 29.40 -6.89
CA SER A 134 1.76 28.65 -7.74
C SER A 134 3.13 29.31 -7.92
N GLU A 135 3.26 30.58 -7.55
CA GLU A 135 4.52 31.34 -7.52
C GLU A 135 5.29 31.18 -6.19
N GLY A 136 4.77 30.40 -5.24
CA GLY A 136 5.38 30.18 -3.92
C GLY A 136 5.16 31.32 -2.92
N LYS A 137 4.24 32.24 -3.20
CA LYS A 137 3.87 33.31 -2.25
C LYS A 137 2.86 32.76 -1.25
N VAL A 138 3.17 32.90 0.04
CA VAL A 138 2.30 32.43 1.14
C VAL A 138 1.58 33.61 1.78
N ALA A 139 0.28 33.45 2.02
CA ALA A 139 -0.59 34.44 2.65
C ALA A 139 -1.48 33.84 3.73
N VAL A 140 -1.84 34.62 4.74
CA VAL A 140 -2.91 34.31 5.70
C VAL A 140 -4.25 34.74 5.11
N ASP A 141 -5.20 33.81 5.00
CA ASP A 141 -6.52 34.08 4.44
C ASP A 141 -7.61 34.34 5.48
N GLY A 142 -7.40 33.96 6.74
CA GLY A 142 -8.34 34.25 7.82
C GLY A 142 -8.21 33.34 9.04
N LYS A 143 -9.00 33.68 10.05
CA LYS A 143 -9.14 32.95 11.31
C LYS A 143 -10.47 32.18 11.34
N VAL A 144 -10.40 30.89 11.68
CA VAL A 144 -11.59 30.04 11.78
C VAL A 144 -12.38 30.41 13.03
N GLU A 145 -13.60 30.91 12.84
CA GLU A 145 -14.48 31.32 13.93
C GLU A 145 -15.49 30.24 14.30
N HIS A 146 -16.04 29.56 13.30
CA HIS A 146 -17.04 28.51 13.49
C HIS A 146 -16.61 27.26 12.73
N LYS A 147 -16.74 26.11 13.39
CA LYS A 147 -16.50 24.80 12.79
C LYS A 147 -17.80 24.01 12.77
N PHE A 148 -18.13 23.46 11.60
CA PHE A 148 -19.34 22.71 11.34
C PHE A 148 -19.03 21.28 10.93
N ASP A 149 -19.75 20.31 11.48
CA ASP A 149 -19.77 18.93 11.03
C ASP A 149 -21.05 18.67 10.24
N MET A 150 -20.92 18.39 8.94
CA MET A 150 -22.06 18.06 8.09
C MET A 150 -22.50 16.60 8.31
N LYS A 151 -23.77 16.41 8.68
CA LYS A 151 -24.39 15.10 8.88
C LYS A 151 -25.63 14.94 7.99
N PRO A 152 -25.91 13.74 7.46
CA PRO A 152 -27.14 13.48 6.72
C PRO A 152 -28.35 13.87 7.56
N HIS A 153 -29.28 14.62 6.98
CA HIS A 153 -30.47 15.04 7.69
C HIS A 153 -31.49 13.90 7.78
N THR A 154 -32.31 13.92 8.83
CA THR A 154 -33.28 12.85 9.11
C THR A 154 -34.34 12.71 8.02
N LYS A 155 -34.70 13.79 7.33
CA LYS A 155 -35.73 13.79 6.27
C LYS A 155 -35.39 12.85 5.10
N ASN A 156 -34.12 12.71 4.74
CA ASN A 156 -33.67 11.90 3.60
C ASN A 156 -32.73 10.77 4.04
N ILE A 157 -33.01 10.16 5.20
CA ILE A 157 -32.14 9.15 5.80
C ILE A 157 -32.05 7.86 4.97
N ASP A 158 -33.08 7.53 4.19
CA ASP A 158 -33.11 6.31 3.36
C ASP A 158 -32.13 6.37 2.18
N ASP A 159 -31.98 7.55 1.56
CA ASP A 159 -30.98 7.77 0.52
C ASP A 159 -29.56 7.56 1.08
N TYR A 160 -29.32 8.02 2.31
CA TYR A 160 -28.04 7.81 2.98
C TYR A 160 -27.80 6.33 3.30
N ARG A 161 -28.83 5.63 3.79
CA ARG A 161 -28.75 4.18 4.03
C ARG A 161 -28.44 3.40 2.75
N ARG A 162 -29.08 3.77 1.63
CA ARG A 162 -28.81 3.17 0.31
C ARG A 162 -27.36 3.41 -0.11
N LEU A 163 -26.87 4.63 0.02
CA LEU A 163 -25.48 4.99 -0.28
C LEU A 163 -24.48 4.21 0.58
N CYS A 164 -24.75 4.03 1.88
CA CYS A 164 -23.94 3.20 2.76
C CYS A 164 -23.90 1.73 2.31
N ARG A 165 -25.06 1.14 1.97
CA ARG A 165 -25.15 -0.23 1.44
C ARG A 165 -24.37 -0.39 0.15
N GLU A 166 -24.50 0.56 -0.76
CA GLU A 166 -23.79 0.56 -2.04
C GLU A 166 -22.27 0.65 -1.84
N ARG A 167 -21.80 1.49 -0.92
CA ARG A 167 -20.38 1.57 -0.56
C ARG A 167 -19.87 0.24 -0.01
N THR A 168 -20.61 -0.38 0.90
CA THR A 168 -20.27 -1.70 1.43
C THR A 168 -20.24 -2.74 0.33
N ASN A 169 -21.21 -2.75 -0.59
CA ASN A 169 -21.25 -3.67 -1.72
C ASN A 169 -20.04 -3.46 -2.67
N LYS A 170 -19.77 -2.21 -3.08
CA LYS A 170 -18.61 -1.84 -3.89
C LYS A 170 -17.29 -2.26 -3.25
N SER A 171 -17.16 -2.07 -1.94
CA SER A 171 -15.95 -2.47 -1.19
C SER A 171 -15.85 -3.98 -0.97
N ASN A 172 -16.99 -4.69 -0.91
CA ASN A 172 -17.04 -6.13 -0.70
C ASN A 172 -16.92 -6.94 -2.00
N PHE A 173 -16.92 -6.28 -3.16
CA PHE A 173 -16.58 -6.93 -4.42
C PHE A 173 -15.09 -7.25 -4.43
N LYS A 174 -14.76 -8.54 -4.25
CA LYS A 174 -13.38 -9.02 -4.34
C LYS A 174 -12.96 -9.00 -5.81
N ALA A 175 -12.17 -7.99 -6.21
CA ALA A 175 -11.62 -7.89 -7.57
C ALA A 175 -10.79 -9.13 -7.97
N ARG A 176 -10.29 -9.89 -7.00
CA ARG A 176 -9.65 -11.19 -7.17
C ARG A 176 -10.53 -12.27 -6.57
N GLN A 177 -11.09 -13.14 -7.39
CA GLN A 177 -11.83 -14.32 -6.95
C GLN A 177 -10.95 -15.56 -7.11
N VAL A 178 -10.84 -16.37 -6.05
CA VAL A 178 -10.28 -17.72 -6.17
C VAL A 178 -11.32 -18.55 -6.91
N GLN A 179 -10.97 -19.00 -8.11
CA GLN A 179 -11.78 -19.97 -8.84
C GLN A 179 -11.41 -21.37 -8.33
N VAL A 180 -12.39 -22.10 -7.81
CA VAL A 180 -12.22 -23.52 -7.51
C VAL A 180 -12.24 -24.27 -8.84
N ILE A 181 -11.13 -24.94 -9.15
CA ILE A 181 -11.04 -25.78 -10.32
C ILE A 181 -11.74 -27.10 -9.96
N ASP A 182 -12.93 -27.32 -10.53
CA ASP A 182 -13.75 -28.54 -10.31
C ASP A 182 -13.16 -29.78 -11.02
N ASN A 183 -12.05 -29.62 -11.73
CA ASN A 183 -11.36 -30.73 -12.36
C ASN A 183 -10.46 -31.45 -11.34
N ASP A 184 -11.07 -32.27 -10.47
CA ASP A 184 -10.40 -33.19 -9.55
C ASP A 184 -9.98 -34.51 -10.23
N ARG A 185 -9.81 -34.49 -11.56
CA ARG A 185 -8.98 -35.49 -12.23
C ARG A 185 -7.55 -35.09 -11.88
N GLY A 186 -6.94 -35.78 -10.92
CA GLY A 186 -5.56 -35.61 -10.44
C GLY A 186 -4.45 -35.76 -11.50
N GLY A 187 -4.61 -35.11 -12.64
CA GLY A 187 -3.59 -34.86 -13.62
C GLY A 187 -2.65 -33.82 -13.06
N TYR A 188 -1.62 -34.29 -12.38
CA TYR A 188 -0.34 -33.61 -12.39
C TYR A 188 -0.04 -33.26 -13.86
N ASN A 189 -0.09 -31.99 -14.23
CA ASN A 189 0.60 -31.53 -15.44
C ASN A 189 2.08 -31.47 -15.05
N PRO A 190 2.93 -32.44 -15.44
CA PRO A 190 4.36 -32.18 -15.43
C PRO A 190 4.57 -30.97 -16.34
N MET A 191 5.36 -30.01 -15.86
CA MET A 191 5.69 -28.79 -16.59
C MET A 191 6.51 -29.14 -17.83
N GLN A 192 5.84 -29.55 -18.90
CA GLN A 192 6.42 -29.87 -20.20
C GLN A 192 5.80 -28.89 -21.21
N GLY A 193 6.47 -27.76 -21.45
CA GLY A 193 5.99 -26.79 -22.45
C GLY A 193 6.44 -25.32 -22.35
N MET A 194 7.41 -24.93 -21.50
CA MET A 194 8.08 -23.63 -21.67
C MET A 194 9.12 -23.70 -22.80
N MET A 195 8.68 -23.99 -24.04
CA MET A 195 9.55 -24.00 -25.22
C MET A 195 9.00 -23.18 -26.41
N ASP A 196 7.96 -22.35 -26.24
CA ASP A 196 7.35 -21.61 -27.37
C ASP A 196 7.17 -20.08 -27.16
N PHE A 197 7.91 -19.46 -26.24
CA PHE A 197 8.00 -17.98 -26.17
C PHE A 197 9.38 -17.41 -26.57
N SER A 198 10.33 -18.24 -26.97
CA SER A 198 11.68 -17.79 -27.39
C SER A 198 11.83 -17.52 -28.89
N THR A 199 10.81 -17.73 -29.72
CA THR A 199 10.92 -17.57 -31.19
C THR A 199 10.80 -16.11 -31.66
N ILE A 200 10.59 -15.13 -30.78
CA ILE A 200 10.54 -13.70 -31.16
C ILE A 200 11.93 -13.05 -31.25
N LEU A 201 12.99 -13.70 -30.77
CA LEU A 201 14.32 -13.10 -30.77
C LEU A 201 15.41 -14.15 -31.02
N SER A 202 15.59 -14.57 -32.28
CA SER A 202 16.92 -14.77 -32.90
C SER A 202 16.79 -15.29 -34.32
N LYS A 203 17.37 -14.51 -35.23
CA LYS A 203 17.61 -14.78 -36.63
C LYS A 203 18.77 -15.77 -36.76
N ASP A 204 18.75 -16.58 -37.83
CA ASP A 204 19.85 -17.39 -38.38
C ASP A 204 20.22 -18.72 -37.69
N LYS A 205 19.60 -19.84 -38.12
CA LYS A 205 20.30 -20.87 -38.92
C LYS A 205 19.40 -22.03 -39.36
N LYS A 206 19.49 -22.31 -40.65
CA LYS A 206 18.96 -23.47 -41.38
C LYS A 206 19.63 -24.78 -40.93
N GLY A 207 18.83 -25.81 -40.66
CA GLY A 207 19.21 -27.19 -40.95
C GLY A 207 19.17 -28.21 -39.81
N SER A 208 18.38 -29.26 -40.05
CA SER A 208 18.54 -30.65 -39.63
C SER A 208 17.98 -31.12 -38.27
N ALA A 209 17.08 -32.10 -38.41
CA ALA A 209 16.93 -33.33 -37.65
C ALA A 209 16.68 -33.26 -36.14
N ALA A 210 15.54 -33.83 -35.75
CA ALA A 210 15.17 -34.13 -34.37
C ALA A 210 16.30 -34.89 -33.63
N PRO A 211 16.72 -34.45 -32.43
CA PRO A 211 17.57 -35.25 -31.59
C PRO A 211 16.72 -36.17 -30.70
N VAL A 212 17.04 -37.45 -30.88
CA VAL A 212 16.77 -38.60 -30.02
C VAL A 212 16.77 -38.25 -28.52
N LYS A 213 15.80 -38.83 -27.82
CA LYS A 213 15.62 -38.86 -26.36
C LYS A 213 16.95 -38.93 -25.61
N ALA A 214 17.31 -37.87 -24.88
CA ALA A 214 18.37 -37.92 -23.89
C ALA A 214 17.79 -38.49 -22.58
N GLN A 215 18.24 -39.69 -22.28
CA GLN A 215 17.99 -40.47 -21.09
C GLN A 215 18.51 -39.72 -19.85
N GLU A 216 17.62 -39.26 -18.97
CA GLU A 216 17.98 -38.84 -17.61
C GLU A 216 18.49 -40.06 -16.84
N MET A 217 19.79 -40.31 -16.91
CA MET A 217 20.46 -41.19 -15.96
C MET A 217 20.57 -40.44 -14.64
N LYS A 218 19.98 -41.00 -13.59
CA LYS A 218 20.31 -40.69 -12.20
C LYS A 218 21.83 -40.78 -12.06
N ARG A 219 22.53 -39.63 -12.05
CA ARG A 219 23.98 -39.53 -11.86
C ARG A 219 24.28 -39.93 -10.42
N THR A 220 24.72 -41.17 -10.22
CA THR A 220 25.22 -41.66 -8.94
C THR A 220 26.47 -40.88 -8.58
N ARG A 221 26.56 -40.41 -7.33
CA ARG A 221 27.77 -39.76 -6.81
C ARG A 221 28.91 -40.77 -6.88
N MET A 222 29.94 -40.47 -7.65
CA MET A 222 31.17 -41.27 -7.70
C MET A 222 31.89 -41.19 -6.34
N ASP A 223 32.69 -42.22 -6.02
CA ASP A 223 33.47 -42.19 -4.78
C ASP A 223 34.44 -40.99 -4.78
N ARG A 224 34.63 -40.41 -3.59
CA ARG A 224 35.37 -39.15 -3.45
C ARG A 224 36.82 -39.30 -3.94
N GLY A 225 37.50 -40.40 -3.60
CA GLY A 225 38.90 -40.62 -3.98
C GLY A 225 39.07 -40.82 -5.49
N GLU A 226 38.11 -41.46 -6.15
CA GLU A 226 38.13 -41.64 -7.61
C GLU A 226 37.98 -40.31 -8.35
N LEU A 227 37.09 -39.43 -7.87
CA LEU A 227 36.88 -38.11 -8.47
C LEU A 227 38.10 -37.21 -8.28
N GLU A 228 38.80 -37.30 -7.15
CA GLU A 228 40.05 -36.58 -6.91
C GLU A 228 41.13 -36.99 -7.94
N ASN A 229 41.32 -38.29 -8.18
CA ASN A 229 42.28 -38.79 -9.18
C ASN A 229 41.95 -38.33 -10.61
N ILE A 230 40.67 -38.33 -10.98
CA ILE A 230 40.22 -37.84 -12.30
C ILE A 230 40.46 -36.33 -12.42
N LEU A 231 40.18 -35.56 -11.36
CA LEU A 231 40.42 -34.12 -11.35
C LEU A 231 41.91 -33.81 -11.50
N PHE A 232 42.80 -34.50 -10.79
CA PHE A 232 44.25 -34.33 -10.97
C PHE A 232 44.69 -34.53 -12.42
N LYS A 233 44.22 -35.61 -13.06
CA LYS A 233 44.50 -35.88 -14.48
C LYS A 233 43.94 -34.80 -15.43
N LEU A 234 42.79 -34.23 -15.11
CA LEU A 234 42.23 -33.12 -15.89
C LEU A 234 43.10 -31.85 -15.76
N PHE A 235 43.58 -31.54 -14.56
CA PHE A 235 44.45 -30.38 -14.30
C PHE A 235 45.86 -30.53 -14.89
N GLU A 236 46.34 -31.76 -15.11
CA GLU A 236 47.56 -32.00 -15.90
C GLU A 236 47.38 -31.60 -17.38
N ARG A 237 46.19 -31.88 -17.95
CA ARG A 237 45.88 -31.51 -19.34
C ARG A 237 45.82 -29.99 -19.52
N GLN A 238 45.26 -29.27 -18.55
CA GLN A 238 45.17 -27.81 -18.55
C GLN A 238 45.26 -27.26 -17.13
N SER A 239 46.11 -26.27 -16.90
CA SER A 239 46.36 -25.71 -15.56
C SER A 239 45.14 -25.01 -14.93
N ASN A 240 44.15 -24.66 -15.75
CA ASN A 240 42.98 -23.86 -15.40
C ASN A 240 41.72 -24.48 -15.99
N TRP A 241 40.70 -24.74 -15.16
CA TRP A 241 39.42 -25.31 -15.59
C TRP A 241 38.23 -24.48 -15.13
N THR A 242 37.22 -24.32 -15.99
CA THR A 242 35.94 -23.74 -15.53
C THR A 242 35.07 -24.81 -14.89
N LEU A 243 34.24 -24.41 -13.92
CA LEU A 243 33.35 -25.34 -13.22
C LEU A 243 32.37 -26.06 -14.16
N LYS A 244 31.90 -25.39 -15.21
CA LYS A 244 31.00 -26.00 -16.21
C LYS A 244 31.70 -27.11 -16.98
N GLN A 245 32.97 -26.91 -17.33
CA GLN A 245 33.75 -27.93 -18.04
C GLN A 245 34.02 -29.14 -17.15
N LEU A 246 34.34 -28.94 -15.87
CA LEU A 246 34.54 -30.06 -14.94
C LEU A 246 33.26 -30.87 -14.72
N VAL A 247 32.09 -30.22 -14.68
CA VAL A 247 30.78 -30.91 -14.61
C VAL A 247 30.51 -31.76 -15.85
N THR A 248 30.88 -31.27 -17.03
CA THR A 248 30.69 -32.01 -18.29
C THR A 248 31.68 -33.17 -18.43
N GLU A 249 32.94 -32.97 -18.05
CA GLU A 249 34.00 -33.98 -18.21
C GLU A 249 33.88 -35.11 -17.17
N THR A 250 33.40 -34.82 -15.95
CA THR A 250 33.26 -35.83 -14.88
C THR A 250 31.85 -36.40 -14.77
N ASP A 251 30.88 -35.77 -15.43
CA ASP A 251 29.44 -36.02 -15.30
C ASP A 251 28.89 -35.99 -13.86
N GLN A 252 29.62 -35.40 -12.91
CA GLN A 252 29.22 -35.29 -11.51
C GLN A 252 28.42 -34.01 -11.22
N PRO A 253 27.52 -34.01 -10.22
CA PRO A 253 26.74 -32.83 -9.89
C PRO A 253 27.65 -31.68 -9.43
N GLN A 254 27.36 -30.47 -9.91
CA GLN A 254 28.17 -29.26 -9.68
C GLN A 254 28.49 -29.00 -8.20
N GLN A 255 27.57 -29.34 -7.30
CA GLN A 255 27.77 -29.16 -5.86
C GLN A 255 28.87 -30.08 -5.30
N PHE A 256 28.92 -31.33 -5.75
CA PHE A 256 29.89 -32.31 -5.27
C PHE A 256 31.30 -31.98 -5.79
N ILE A 257 31.42 -31.54 -7.04
CA ILE A 257 32.69 -31.06 -7.59
C ILE A 257 33.19 -29.83 -6.82
N LYS A 258 32.30 -28.91 -6.43
CA LYS A 258 32.70 -27.75 -5.61
C LYS A 258 33.20 -28.13 -4.22
N GLU A 259 32.62 -29.15 -3.60
CA GLU A 259 33.08 -29.65 -2.29
C GLU A 259 34.52 -30.16 -2.37
N ILE A 260 34.85 -30.96 -3.39
CA ILE A 260 36.21 -31.47 -3.59
C ILE A 260 37.17 -30.34 -4.03
N LEU A 261 36.74 -29.43 -4.91
CA LEU A 261 37.55 -28.28 -5.32
C LEU A 261 37.80 -27.28 -4.19
N ASN A 262 36.99 -27.26 -3.14
CA ASN A 262 37.24 -26.43 -1.96
C ASN A 262 38.45 -26.95 -1.18
N ASP A 263 38.64 -28.27 -1.16
CA ASP A 263 39.75 -28.91 -0.45
C ASP A 263 41.04 -28.87 -1.29
N LEU A 264 40.95 -29.14 -2.59
CA LEU A 264 42.12 -29.28 -3.49
C LEU A 264 42.47 -28.03 -4.32
N GLY A 265 41.49 -27.19 -4.63
CA GLY A 265 41.60 -26.12 -5.62
C GLY A 265 41.60 -24.70 -5.03
N LEU A 266 41.99 -23.75 -5.87
CA LEU A 266 41.91 -22.31 -5.67
C LEU A 266 40.98 -21.73 -6.73
N TYR A 267 40.02 -20.91 -6.29
CA TYR A 267 39.11 -20.24 -7.20
C TYR A 267 39.64 -18.85 -7.57
N ASN A 268 39.92 -18.64 -8.86
CA ASN A 268 40.42 -17.38 -9.38
C ASN A 268 39.27 -16.36 -9.49
N LYS A 269 39.20 -15.45 -8.52
CA LYS A 269 38.18 -14.39 -8.45
C LYS A 269 38.49 -13.15 -9.30
N ARG A 270 39.73 -13.00 -9.81
CA ARG A 270 40.22 -11.79 -10.50
C ARG A 270 41.24 -12.10 -11.61
N GLY A 271 41.33 -11.24 -12.63
CA GLY A 271 42.27 -11.36 -13.75
C GLY A 271 41.69 -12.02 -15.02
N THR A 272 42.53 -12.33 -16.02
CA THR A 272 42.08 -12.97 -17.28
C THR A 272 41.47 -14.36 -17.05
N ASN A 273 41.86 -15.04 -15.97
CA ASN A 273 41.37 -16.35 -15.57
C ASN A 273 40.21 -16.27 -14.55
N GLN A 274 39.40 -15.19 -14.57
CA GLN A 274 38.25 -15.12 -13.66
C GLN A 274 37.29 -16.29 -13.88
N GLY A 275 36.88 -16.92 -12.77
CA GLY A 275 35.90 -18.00 -12.82
C GLY A 275 36.48 -19.39 -13.11
N THR A 276 37.81 -19.50 -13.18
CA THR A 276 38.50 -20.80 -13.26
C THR A 276 38.95 -21.28 -11.89
N TYR A 277 39.16 -22.60 -11.80
CA TYR A 277 39.79 -23.27 -10.68
C TYR A 277 41.20 -23.70 -11.11
N GLU A 278 42.14 -23.58 -10.19
CA GLU A 278 43.50 -24.13 -10.31
C GLU A 278 43.79 -25.02 -9.11
N LEU A 279 44.61 -26.05 -9.26
CA LEU A 279 45.08 -26.81 -8.09
C LEU A 279 45.98 -25.95 -7.21
N LYS A 280 45.90 -26.15 -5.89
CA LYS A 280 46.85 -25.53 -4.95
C LYS A 280 48.28 -25.92 -5.35
N PRO A 281 49.26 -25.00 -5.22
CA PRO A 281 50.65 -25.25 -5.62
C PRO A 281 51.30 -26.41 -4.85
N GLU A 282 50.79 -26.73 -3.65
CA GLU A 282 51.22 -27.86 -2.83
C GLU A 282 50.96 -29.22 -3.50
N TYR A 283 49.90 -29.34 -4.32
CA TYR A 283 49.55 -30.57 -5.04
C TYR A 283 50.07 -30.60 -6.49
N LYS A 284 50.68 -29.51 -6.98
CA LYS A 284 51.31 -29.49 -8.31
C LYS A 284 52.64 -30.27 -8.34
N LYS A 285 53.21 -30.60 -7.18
CA LYS A 285 54.55 -31.20 -7.05
C LYS A 285 54.53 -32.67 -6.62
N SER A 286 53.41 -33.17 -6.11
CA SER A 286 53.31 -34.52 -5.56
C SER A 286 53.18 -35.63 -6.61
N THR A 287 52.96 -35.32 -7.89
CA THR A 287 52.94 -36.34 -8.95
C THR A 287 54.34 -36.82 -9.36
N GLU A 288 55.40 -36.03 -9.11
CA GLU A 288 56.79 -36.48 -9.37
C GLU A 288 57.36 -37.34 -8.22
N ASP A 289 56.79 -37.29 -7.01
CA ASP A 289 57.28 -38.03 -5.83
C ASP A 289 56.51 -39.35 -5.54
N MET A 290 55.44 -39.66 -6.30
CA MET A 290 54.67 -40.93 -6.19
C MET A 290 54.99 -41.96 -7.29
N GLU A 291 55.80 -41.60 -8.30
CA GLU A 291 56.25 -42.50 -9.38
C GLU A 291 57.68 -43.04 -9.16
N ALA A 292 58.21 -42.89 -7.94
CA ALA A 292 59.47 -43.48 -7.50
C ALA A 292 59.28 -44.35 -6.24
N GLU A 293 58.40 -45.34 -6.32
CA GLU A 293 58.53 -46.63 -5.60
C GLU A 293 57.77 -47.75 -6.32
#